data_AF-A0A941FZ59-F1
#
_entry.id   AF-A0A941FZ59-F1
#
_cell.length_a   1.000
_cell.length_b   1.000
_cell.length_c   1.000
_cell.angle_alpha   90.00
_cell.angle_beta   90.00
_cell.angle_gamma   90.00
#
_symmetry.space_group_name_H-M   'P 1'
#
loop_
_entity.id
_entity.type
_entity.pdbx_description
1 polymer ?
#
loop_
_entity_poly.entity_id
_entity_poly.type
_entity_poly.pdbx_seq_one_letter_code
_entity_poly.pdbx_strand_id
1 'polypeptide(L)' 'PACNLPLTGVGVVNLIITDLGVMEVTEGGLKLLEVAPGVTVDEIQSKTLAKLDVSAVK' A
#
# COMPACT_ATOMS: atom_id res chain seq x y z
N PRO A 1 -9.08 6.56 5.96
CA PRO A 1 -10.03 5.64 5.28
C PRO A 1 -10.33 4.45 6.19
N ALA A 2 -11.45 3.78 6.00
CA ALA A 2 -11.85 2.60 6.78
C ALA A 2 -12.45 1.53 5.86
N CYS A 3 -12.34 0.26 6.24
CA CYS A 3 -12.98 -0.83 5.51
C CYS A 3 -14.50 -0.70 5.60
N ASN A 4 -15.18 -0.93 4.48
CA ASN A 4 -16.64 -0.92 4.37
C ASN A 4 -17.27 -2.30 4.63
N LEU A 5 -16.46 -3.37 4.62
CA LEU A 5 -16.85 -4.74 4.93
C LEU A 5 -16.47 -5.11 6.37
N PRO A 6 -17.15 -6.12 6.97
CA PRO A 6 -16.76 -6.65 8.27
C PRO A 6 -15.29 -7.07 8.27
N LEU A 7 -14.55 -6.63 9.28
CA LEU A 7 -13.13 -6.92 9.41
C LEU A 7 -12.93 -8.40 9.76
N THR A 8 -12.03 -9.07 9.04
CA THR A 8 -11.56 -10.42 9.38
C THR A 8 -10.58 -10.39 10.55
N GLY A 9 -9.78 -9.33 10.67
CA GLY A 9 -8.82 -9.11 11.75
C GLY A 9 -8.33 -7.66 11.77
N VAL A 10 -7.99 -7.16 12.96
CA VAL A 10 -7.57 -5.76 13.16
C VAL A 10 -6.06 -5.71 13.37
N GLY A 11 -5.36 -4.95 12.53
CA GLY A 11 -3.91 -4.72 12.69
C GLY A 11 -3.03 -5.97 12.50
N VAL A 12 -3.56 -7.00 11.83
CA VAL A 12 -2.86 -8.29 11.65
C VAL A 12 -2.05 -8.39 10.34
N VAL A 13 -2.20 -7.42 9.43
CA VAL A 13 -1.52 -7.44 8.13
C VAL A 13 -0.20 -6.69 8.22
N ASN A 14 0.89 -7.33 7.79
CA ASN A 14 2.22 -6.72 7.75
C ASN A 14 2.65 -6.32 6.33
N LEU A 15 2.28 -7.10 5.32
CA LEU A 15 2.70 -6.90 3.92
C LEU A 15 1.50 -7.08 2.98
N ILE A 16 1.38 -6.21 1.99
CA ILE A 16 0.35 -6.22 0.95
C ILE A 16 1.06 -6.30 -0.40
N ILE A 17 0.75 -7.33 -1.18
CA ILE A 17 1.31 -7.55 -2.53
C ILE A 17 0.17 -7.46 -3.53
N THR A 18 0.33 -6.61 -4.54
CA THR A 18 -0.63 -6.42 -5.62
C THR A 18 0.06 -6.58 -6.98
N ASP A 19 -0.74 -6.52 -8.04
CA ASP A 19 -0.27 -6.41 -9.42
C ASP A 19 0.52 -5.12 -9.69
N LEU A 20 0.37 -4.11 -8.83
CA LEU A 20 1.02 -2.80 -8.97
C LEU A 20 2.34 -2.69 -8.20
N GLY A 21 2.51 -3.45 -7.11
CA GLY A 21 3.71 -3.38 -6.29
C GLY A 21 3.56 -4.03 -4.91
N VAL A 22 4.57 -3.79 -4.08
CA VAL A 22 4.68 -4.34 -2.72
C VAL A 22 4.62 -3.20 -1.72
N MET A 23 3.75 -3.32 -0.72
CA MET A 23 3.56 -2.32 0.33
C MET A 23 3.65 -2.94 1.72
N GLU A 24 4.36 -2.29 2.62
CA GLU A 24 4.46 -2.66 4.04
C GLU A 24 3.46 -1.83 4.86
N VAL A 25 2.83 -2.47 5.84
CA VAL A 25 1.96 -1.79 6.80
C VAL A 25 2.80 -1.33 7.97
N THR A 26 2.82 -0.02 8.20
CA THR A 26 3.54 0.63 9.29
C THR A 26 2.57 1.34 10.24
N GLU A 27 3.02 1.77 11.41
CA GLU A 27 2.22 2.58 12.33
C GLU A 27 1.72 3.89 11.68
N GLY A 28 2.46 4.41 10.70
CA GLY A 28 2.16 5.68 10.01
C GLY A 28 1.30 5.55 8.75
N GLY A 29 0.94 4.33 8.33
CA GLY A 29 0.24 4.05 7.08
C GLY A 29 0.93 2.98 6.23
N LEU A 30 0.71 3.02 4.91
CA LEU A 30 1.34 2.11 3.97
C LEU A 30 2.67 2.69 3.50
N LYS A 31 3.69 1.85 3.37
CA LYS A 31 4.99 2.21 2.80
C LYS A 31 5.22 1.40 1.54
N LEU A 32 5.47 2.06 0.42
CA LEU A 32 5.77 1.41 -0.84
C LEU A 32 7.22 0.88 -0.79
N LEU A 33 7.40 -0.41 -1.05
CA LEU A 33 8.71 -1.07 -1.07
C LEU A 33 9.20 -1.33 -2.50
N GLU A 34 8.31 -1.80 -3.36
CA GLU A 34 8.63 -2.15 -4.75
C GLU A 34 7.48 -1.77 -5.68
N VAL A 35 7.83 -1.47 -6.93
CA VAL A 35 6.89 -1.14 -8.00
C VAL A 35 6.99 -2.19 -9.09
N ALA A 36 5.83 -2.64 -9.58
CA ALA A 36 5.79 -3.60 -10.67
C ALA A 36 6.41 -3.01 -11.95
N PRO A 37 7.04 -3.83 -12.82
CA PRO A 37 7.61 -3.35 -14.07
C PRO A 37 6.57 -2.63 -14.94
N GLY A 38 6.87 -1.40 -15.34
CA GLY A 38 6.00 -0.57 -16.18
C GLY A 38 4.90 0.19 -15.45
N VAL A 39 4.80 0.07 -14.12
CA VAL A 39 3.91 0.87 -13.28
C VAL A 39 4.67 2.09 -12.73
N THR A 40 4.00 3.22 -12.58
CA THR A 40 4.59 4.43 -11.97
C THR A 40 4.11 4.63 -10.54
N VAL A 41 4.91 5.33 -9.73
CA VAL A 41 4.53 5.70 -8.36
C VAL A 41 3.23 6.51 -8.34
N ASP A 42 3.05 7.42 -9.31
CA ASP A 42 1.83 8.23 -9.45
C ASP A 42 0.60 7.36 -9.72
N GLU A 43 0.74 6.32 -10.54
CA GLU A 43 -0.36 5.38 -10.79
C GLU A 43 -0.79 4.66 -9.50
N ILE A 44 0.17 4.19 -8.70
CA ILE A 44 -0.10 3.53 -7.41
C ILE A 44 -0.77 4.50 -6.44
N GLN A 45 -0.28 5.74 -6.34
CA GLN A 45 -0.89 6.76 -5.49
C GLN A 45 -2.33 7.07 -5.92
N SER A 46 -2.58 7.16 -7.23
CA SER A 46 -3.93 7.43 -7.76
C SER A 46 -4.94 6.30 -7.46
N LYS A 47 -4.45 5.06 -7.36
CA LYS A 47 -5.26 3.86 -7.10
C LYS A 47 -5.32 3.49 -5.61
N THR A 48 -4.58 4.16 -4.75
CA THR A 48 -4.48 3.84 -3.31
C THR A 48 -5.09 4.96 -2.47
N LEU A 49 -6.24 4.67 -1.84
CA LEU A 49 -6.92 5.64 -0.96
C LEU A 49 -6.22 5.82 0.40
N ALA A 50 -5.43 4.84 0.82
CA ALA A 50 -4.67 4.90 2.06
C ALA A 50 -3.45 5.82 1.91
N LYS A 51 -3.02 6.42 3.03
CA LYS A 51 -1.79 7.21 3.05
C LYS A 51 -0.62 6.29 2.65
N LEU A 52 0.04 6.63 1.56
CA LEU A 52 1.16 5.88 1.00
C LEU A 52 2.44 6.71 1.11
N ASP A 53 3.42 6.20 1.84
CA ASP A 53 4.78 6.71 1.88
C ASP A 53 5.59 6.08 0.74
N VAL A 54 6.09 6.94 -0.16
CA VAL A 54 6.86 6.53 -1.34
C VAL A 54 8.36 6.85 -1.21
N SER A 55 8.81 7.29 -0.02
CA SER A 55 10.20 7.68 0.21
C SER A 55 11.23 6.57 -0.01
N ALA A 56 10.81 5.30 0.04
CA ALA A 56 11.68 4.15 -0.13
C ALA A 56 11.85 3.70 -1.59
N VAL A 57 10.99 4.15 -2.52
CA VAL A 57 11.10 3.80 -3.94
C VAL A 57 11.59 4.99 -4.73
N LYS A 58 12.66 4.78 -5.50
CA LYS A 58 13.30 5.78 -6.36
C LYS A 58 12.98 5.52 -7.82
#